data_AF-A0A1Q7FCL8-F1
#
_entry.id   AF-A0A1Q7FCL8-F1
#
_cell.length_a   1.000
_cell.length_b   1.000
_cell.length_c   1.000
_cell.angle_alpha   90.00
_cell.angle_beta   90.00
_cell.angle_gamma   90.00
#
_symmetry.space_group_name_H-M   'P 1'
#
loop_
_entity.id
_entity.type
_entity.pdbx_description
1 polymer ?
#
loop_
_entity_poly.entity_id
_entity_poly.type
_entity_poly.pdbx_seq_one_letter_code
_entity_poly.pdbx_strand_id
1 'polypeptide(L)' 'MTRGRRYQRGQAIVLIAIMLAVVVGMGALAIDGSRAYALRRDLQAAVDAAALAAGDNFQQTGSYTSAEQAATTQRPAPRR' A
#
# COMPACT_ATOMS: atom_id res chain seq x y z
N MET A 1 -55.60 -7.10 -4.35
CA MET A 1 -54.22 -7.21 -4.90
C MET A 1 -53.21 -6.71 -3.85
N THR A 2 -52.69 -7.58 -2.97
CA THR A 2 -51.73 -7.16 -1.90
C THR A 2 -50.55 -8.14 -1.68
N ARG A 3 -50.41 -9.20 -2.49
CA ARG A 3 -49.35 -10.21 -2.33
C ARG A 3 -47.94 -9.73 -2.70
N GLY A 4 -47.80 -8.74 -3.60
CA GLY A 4 -46.47 -8.30 -4.08
C GLY A 4 -45.57 -7.62 -3.04
N ARG A 5 -46.15 -6.96 -2.04
CA ARG A 5 -45.39 -6.11 -1.10
C ARG A 5 -44.55 -6.91 -0.08
N ARG A 6 -44.98 -8.13 0.30
CA ARG A 6 -44.21 -9.02 1.19
C ARG A 6 -43.07 -9.74 0.45
N TYR A 7 -43.29 -10.20 -0.78
CA TYR A 7 -42.25 -10.82 -1.60
C TYR A 7 -41.13 -9.84 -1.99
N GLN A 8 -41.48 -8.60 -2.35
CA GLN A 8 -40.49 -7.55 -2.64
C GLN A 8 -39.64 -7.21 -1.41
N ARG A 9 -40.21 -7.21 -0.20
CA ARG A 9 -39.45 -7.00 1.05
C ARG A 9 -38.47 -8.14 1.33
N GLY A 10 -38.86 -9.39 1.07
CA GLY A 10 -37.97 -10.55 1.23
C GLY A 10 -36.80 -10.54 0.25
N GLN A 11 -37.04 -10.16 -1.01
CA GLN A 11 -35.97 -10.05 -2.01
C GLN A 11 -35.03 -8.87 -1.75
N ALA A 12 -35.57 -7.72 -1.32
CA ALA A 12 -34.77 -6.54 -1.00
C ALA A 12 -33.74 -6.84 0.11
N ILE A 13 -34.12 -7.61 1.13
CA ILE A 13 -33.20 -7.93 2.24
C ILE A 13 -32.03 -8.81 1.78
N VAL A 14 -32.25 -9.73 0.83
CA VAL A 14 -31.19 -10.56 0.25
C VAL A 14 -30.23 -9.72 -0.57
N LEU A 15 -30.75 -8.81 -1.40
CA LEU A 15 -29.92 -7.89 -2.18
C LEU A 15 -29.10 -6.98 -1.27
N ILE A 16 -29.69 -6.45 -0.20
CA ILE A 16 -28.98 -5.63 0.79
C ILE A 16 -27.87 -6.44 1.48
N ALA A 17 -28.14 -7.68 1.89
CA ALA A 17 -27.13 -8.53 2.52
C ALA A 17 -25.93 -8.80 1.59
N ILE A 18 -26.19 -9.08 0.31
CA ILE A 18 -25.14 -9.26 -0.70
C ILE A 18 -24.36 -7.95 -0.91
N MET A 19 -25.03 -6.82 -1.03
CA MET A 19 -24.38 -5.52 -1.22
C MET A 19 -23.50 -5.16 -0.01
N LEU A 20 -23.95 -5.44 1.21
CA LEU A 20 -23.14 -5.25 2.41
C LEU A 20 -21.88 -6.14 2.39
N ALA A 21 -22.02 -7.42 2.02
CA ALA A 21 -20.88 -8.31 1.88
C ALA A 21 -19.86 -7.80 0.84
N VAL A 22 -20.35 -7.29 -0.30
CA VAL A 22 -19.49 -6.69 -1.35
C VAL A 22 -18.78 -5.45 -0.84
N VAL A 23 -19.47 -4.54 -0.16
CA VAL A 23 -18.86 -3.31 0.40
C VAL A 23 -17.79 -3.65 1.44
N VAL A 24 -18.06 -4.61 2.33
CA VAL A 24 -17.05 -5.08 3.30
C VAL A 24 -15.86 -5.71 2.59
N GLY A 25 -16.10 -6.54 1.57
CA GLY A 25 -15.04 -7.14 0.75
C GLY A 25 -14.19 -6.09 0.02
N MET A 26 -14.82 -5.07 -0.58
CA MET A 26 -14.12 -3.95 -1.20
C MET A 26 -13.32 -3.14 -0.18
N GLY A 27 -13.85 -2.95 1.03
CA GLY A 27 -13.14 -2.31 2.14
C GLY A 27 -11.87 -3.06 2.53
N ALA A 28 -11.92 -4.39 2.61
CA ALA A 28 -10.74 -5.22 2.87
C ALA A 28 -9.68 -5.06 1.77
N LEU A 29 -10.09 -5.13 0.50
CA LEU A 29 -9.19 -4.92 -0.64
C LEU A 29 -8.56 -3.52 -0.64
N ALA A 30 -9.32 -2.49 -0.27
CA ALA A 30 -8.81 -1.13 -0.14
C ALA A 30 -7.75 -1.01 0.95
N ILE A 31 -7.96 -1.67 2.10
CA ILE A 31 -6.98 -1.72 3.19
C ILE A 31 -5.71 -2.43 2.72
N ASP A 32 -5.84 -3.60 2.10
CA ASP A 32 -4.69 -4.36 1.60
C ASP A 32 -3.92 -3.58 0.52
N GLY A 33 -4.63 -2.95 -0.41
CA GLY A 33 -4.06 -2.08 -1.43
C GLY A 33 -3.34 -0.87 -0.84
N SER A 34 -3.90 -0.24 0.21
CA SER A 34 -3.28 0.89 0.88
C SER A 34 -1.96 0.51 1.56
N ARG A 35 -1.90 -0.65 2.21
CA ARG A 35 -0.68 -1.17 2.85
C ARG A 35 0.39 -1.47 1.81
N ALA A 36 0.03 -2.11 0.70
CA ALA A 36 0.96 -2.40 -0.39
C ALA A 36 1.50 -1.11 -1.02
N TYR A 37 0.64 -0.09 -1.20
CA TYR A 37 1.05 1.20 -1.75
C TYR A 37 1.99 1.96 -0.79
N ALA A 38 1.68 1.96 0.51
CA ALA A 38 2.54 2.56 1.53
C ALA A 38 3.93 1.90 1.54
N LEU A 39 3.98 0.57 1.53
CA LEU A 39 5.24 -0.17 1.46
C LEU A 39 6.06 0.18 0.21
N ARG A 40 5.42 0.25 -0.96
CA ARG A 40 6.10 0.66 -2.20
C ARG A 40 6.70 2.06 -2.08
N ARG A 41 5.96 2.99 -1.47
CA ARG A 41 6.43 4.37 -1.26
C ARG A 41 7.61 4.44 -0.29
N ASP A 42 7.59 3.64 0.76
CA ASP A 42 8.70 3.57 1.72
C ASP A 42 9.96 2.97 1.08
N LEU A 43 9.80 1.91 0.27
CA LEU A 43 10.89 1.32 -0.50
C LEU A 43 11.48 2.30 -1.50
N GLN A 44 10.64 3.04 -2.22
CA GLN A 44 11.10 4.06 -3.16
C GLN A 44 11.90 5.15 -2.45
N ALA A 45 11.40 5.67 -1.33
CA ALA A 45 12.13 6.67 -0.54
C ALA A 45 13.46 6.13 0.00
N ALA A 46 13.51 4.86 0.40
CA ALA A 46 14.74 4.20 0.83
C ALA A 46 15.78 4.12 -0.29
N VAL A 47 15.35 3.70 -1.49
CA VAL A 47 16.21 3.56 -2.67
C VAL A 47 16.73 4.91 -3.13
N ASP A 48 15.89 5.94 -3.16
CA ASP A 48 16.30 7.30 -3.54
C ASP A 48 17.36 7.84 -2.56
N ALA A 49 17.17 7.63 -1.26
CA ALA A 49 18.15 8.02 -0.24
C ALA A 49 19.46 7.23 -0.36
N ALA A 50 19.39 5.92 -0.63
CA ALA A 50 20.57 5.08 -0.83
C ALA A 50 21.36 5.51 -2.07
N ALA A 51 20.68 5.83 -3.17
CA ALA A 51 21.32 6.32 -4.39
C ALA A 51 22.03 7.66 -4.18
N LEU A 52 21.40 8.59 -3.44
CA LEU A 52 22.01 9.86 -3.07
C LEU A 52 23.25 9.66 -2.19
N ALA A 53 23.18 8.81 -1.16
CA ALA A 53 24.31 8.51 -0.28
C ALA A 53 25.48 7.86 -1.05
N ALA A 54 25.18 6.95 -1.97
CA ALA A 54 26.17 6.32 -2.84
C ALA A 54 26.85 7.35 -3.74
N GLY A 55 26.06 8.21 -4.40
CA GLY A 55 26.56 9.25 -5.29
C GLY A 55 27.44 10.27 -4.57
N ASP A 56 27.01 10.73 -3.39
CA ASP A 56 27.79 11.66 -2.56
C ASP A 56 29.11 11.03 -2.09
N ASN A 57 29.07 9.79 -1.59
CA ASN A 57 30.28 9.08 -1.18
C ASN A 57 31.25 8.86 -2.36
N PHE A 58 30.73 8.50 -3.53
CA PHE A 58 31.54 8.34 -4.73
C PHE A 58 32.20 9.66 -5.16
N GLN A 59 31.48 10.78 -5.11
CA GLN A 59 32.06 12.09 -5.41
C GLN A 59 33.19 12.48 -4.46
N GLN A 60 33.06 12.13 -3.17
CA GLN A 60 34.07 12.46 -2.16
C GLN A 60 35.31 11.55 -2.22
N THR A 61 35.14 10.28 -2.56
CA THR A 61 36.19 9.26 -2.42
C THR A 61 36.71 8.70 -3.74
N GLY A 62 35.95 8.84 -4.83
CA GLY A 62 36.22 8.19 -6.12
C GLY A 62 36.14 6.66 -6.08
N SER A 63 35.72 6.06 -4.97
CA SER A 63 35.73 4.61 -4.76
C SER A 63 34.34 4.01 -4.87
N TYR A 64 34.17 3.07 -5.80
CA TYR A 64 32.92 2.33 -5.97
C TYR A 64 32.58 1.47 -4.76
N THR A 65 33.59 0.88 -4.12
CA THR A 65 33.40 -0.01 -2.96
C THR A 65 32.86 0.74 -1.75
N SER A 66 33.33 1.97 -1.49
CA SER A 66 32.81 2.79 -0.39
C SER A 66 31.42 3.36 -0.71
N ALA A 67 31.15 3.67 -1.98
CA ALA A 67 29.84 4.12 -2.42
C ALA A 67 28.76 3.03 -2.24
N GLU A 68 29.10 1.77 -2.53
CA GLU A 68 28.23 0.62 -2.27
C GLU A 68 27.95 0.44 -0.76
N GLN A 69 28.98 0.59 0.07
CA GLN A 69 28.83 0.55 1.53
C GLN A 69 27.92 1.68 2.05
N ALA A 70 28.03 2.88 1.48
CA ALA A 70 27.16 4.01 1.83
C ALA A 70 25.69 3.75 1.43
N ALA A 71 25.45 3.18 0.23
CA ALA A 71 24.12 2.84 -0.25
C ALA A 71 23.40 1.83 0.67
N THR A 72 24.12 0.78 1.07
CA THR A 72 23.57 -0.34 1.87
C THR A 72 23.33 0.04 3.33
N THR A 73 24.09 1.01 3.85
CA THR A 73 23.92 1.50 5.23
C THR A 73 22.70 2.41 5.37
N GLN A 74 22.19 2.97 4.27
CA GLN A 74 21.04 3.88 4.25
C GLN A 74 19.72 3.13 4.50
N ARG A 75 19.50 2.74 5.76
CA ARG A 75 18.28 2.06 6.19
C ARG A 75 17.14 3.07 6.33
N PRO A 76 15.95 2.81 5.76
CA PRO A 76 14.81 3.72 5.89
C PRO A 76 14.41 3.87 7.36
N ALA A 77 14.33 5.11 7.82
CA ALA A 77 13.86 5.42 9.17
C ALA A 77 12.36 5.13 9.28
N PRO A 78 11.89 4.48 10.36
CA PRO A 78 10.47 4.23 10.57
C PRO A 78 9.72 5.55 10.74
N ARG A 79 8.79 5.85 9.83
CA ARG A 79 7.85 6.96 10.03
C ARG A 79 6.82 6.52 11.07
N ARG A 80 6.86 7.18 12.24
CA ARG A 80 5.89 7.02 13.33
C ARG A 80 4.47 7.36 12.88
#